data_AF-A0AAD2D181-F1
#
_entry.id   AF-A0AAD2D181-F1
#
_cell.length_a   1.000
_cell.length_b   1.000
_cell.length_c   1.000
_cell.angle_alpha   90.00
_cell.angle_beta   90.00
_cell.angle_gamma   90.00
#
_symmetry.space_group_name_H-M   'P 1'
#
loop_
_entity.id
_entity.type
_entity.pdbx_description
1 polymer ?
#
loop_
_entity_poly.entity_id
_entity_poly.type
_entity_poly.pdbx_seq_one_letter_code
_entity_poly.pdbx_strand_id
1 'polypeptide(L)'
;MSSPTARKLKRKRRGKDSQDGRDFKCQYCPKAYLSHPALYSHIKNKHPDKELSSAPTGEGKRKRKSKKKSARIPPPPESEDFFKNPELAGGPIDPIYGFEESLIYVFTQLSKDTDIEFSTYPLYKSLQKLSFDKTPGNPEEDKQESGKEEGEKKQPAKDPGLSTYEALKDEKHNYLNCDDIFAVYLRHVSQKVNESSYKVILIYIICYRECVNQIGPTFEEPEPEPEGIASGAEDTINTSNNGDALNNGEIDYSQIEFCSVNNAQMIPQFTNYFLTDFLINHQISIENEVAINLTRNFCRWLYDQDLTEFTLRMCTP
;
A
#
# COMPACT_ATOMS: atom_id res chain seq x y z
N MET A 1 22.22 -22.98 40.82
CA MET A 1 22.94 -23.87 39.89
C MET A 1 23.24 -23.06 38.64
N SER A 2 24.51 -22.72 38.42
CA SER A 2 24.93 -21.72 37.43
C SER A 2 25.55 -22.39 36.21
N SER A 3 24.99 -22.13 35.02
CA SER A 3 25.46 -22.67 33.74
C SER A 3 26.81 -22.06 33.30
N PRO A 4 27.70 -22.83 32.65
CA PRO A 4 28.96 -22.31 32.13
C PRO A 4 28.81 -21.73 30.72
N THR A 5 29.43 -20.58 30.49
CA THR A 5 29.47 -19.82 29.23
C THR A 5 30.49 -20.39 28.24
N ALA A 6 30.08 -20.48 26.97
CA ALA A 6 30.90 -20.99 25.86
C ALA A 6 32.03 -20.02 25.47
N ARG A 7 33.28 -20.47 25.60
CA ARG A 7 34.49 -19.73 25.18
C ARG A 7 34.63 -19.71 23.65
N LYS A 8 34.58 -18.51 23.06
CA LYS A 8 34.92 -18.26 21.64
C LYS A 8 36.40 -18.56 21.37
N LEU A 9 36.68 -19.59 20.58
CA LEU A 9 38.02 -19.92 20.08
C LEU A 9 38.49 -18.83 19.10
N LYS A 10 39.54 -18.10 19.48
CA LYS A 10 40.23 -17.13 18.62
C LYS A 10 40.79 -17.85 17.38
N ARG A 11 40.27 -17.51 16.20
CA ARG A 11 40.78 -17.98 14.90
C ARG A 11 42.25 -17.57 14.74
N LYS A 12 43.12 -18.58 14.69
CA LYS A 12 44.56 -18.46 14.40
C LYS A 12 44.73 -17.77 13.04
N ARG A 13 45.35 -16.59 13.01
CA ARG A 13 45.66 -15.85 11.76
C ARG A 13 46.50 -16.76 10.87
N ARG A 14 46.01 -17.08 9.66
CA ARG A 14 46.75 -17.89 8.69
C ARG A 14 48.00 -17.12 8.23
N GLY A 15 49.12 -17.84 8.11
CA GLY A 15 50.39 -17.29 7.65
C GLY A 15 50.30 -16.74 6.23
N LYS A 16 51.04 -15.66 5.97
CA LYS A 16 51.04 -14.87 4.72
C LYS A 16 51.45 -15.67 3.46
N ASP A 17 52.01 -16.87 3.64
CA ASP A 17 52.48 -17.76 2.56
C ASP A 17 51.56 -18.94 2.21
N SER A 18 50.39 -19.05 2.85
CA SER A 18 49.45 -20.08 2.41
C SER A 18 48.93 -19.75 1.00
N GLN A 19 49.22 -20.64 0.05
CA GLN A 19 48.64 -20.62 -1.31
C GLN A 19 47.18 -21.09 -1.33
N ASP A 20 46.69 -21.60 -0.22
CA ASP A 20 45.38 -22.22 -0.11
C ASP A 20 44.27 -21.15 -0.18
N GLY A 21 43.46 -21.20 -1.24
CA GLY A 21 42.34 -20.27 -1.51
C GLY A 21 42.67 -19.06 -2.39
N ARG A 22 43.81 -19.03 -3.11
CA ARG A 22 44.14 -17.97 -4.07
C ARG A 22 43.75 -18.35 -5.50
N ASP A 23 42.45 -18.43 -5.75
CA ASP A 23 41.91 -18.91 -7.02
C ASP A 23 42.07 -17.91 -8.19
N PHE A 24 42.43 -16.65 -7.90
CA PHE A 24 42.50 -15.58 -8.90
C PHE A 24 43.96 -15.28 -9.28
N LYS A 25 44.43 -15.83 -10.40
CA LYS A 25 45.81 -15.67 -10.90
C LYS A 25 45.92 -14.49 -11.86
N CYS A 26 47.00 -13.71 -11.76
CA CYS A 26 47.31 -12.68 -12.74
C CYS A 26 47.79 -13.33 -14.05
N GLN A 27 47.33 -12.80 -15.18
CA GLN A 27 47.75 -13.30 -16.50
C GLN A 27 49.13 -12.77 -16.92
N TYR A 28 49.63 -11.75 -16.24
CA TYR A 28 50.84 -11.03 -16.61
C TYR A 28 52.02 -11.28 -15.67
N CYS A 29 51.78 -11.95 -14.53
CA CYS A 29 52.83 -12.34 -13.59
C CYS A 29 52.38 -13.56 -12.76
N PRO A 30 53.29 -14.26 -12.05
CA PRO A 30 52.96 -15.51 -11.35
C PRO A 30 52.16 -15.33 -10.03
N LYS A 31 51.66 -14.13 -9.73
CA LYS A 31 50.96 -13.85 -8.46
C LYS A 31 49.51 -14.32 -8.50
N ALA A 32 49.06 -14.88 -7.38
CA ALA A 32 47.69 -15.31 -7.14
C ALA A 32 47.08 -14.55 -5.96
N TYR A 33 45.77 -14.30 -6.03
CA TYR A 33 45.00 -13.47 -5.12
C TYR A 33 43.75 -14.21 -4.61
N LEU A 34 43.31 -13.85 -3.40
CA LEU A 34 42.13 -14.45 -2.75
C LEU A 34 40.79 -14.01 -3.38
N SER A 35 40.75 -12.89 -4.11
CA SER A 35 39.52 -12.33 -4.65
C SER A 35 39.77 -11.53 -5.93
N HIS A 36 38.74 -11.41 -6.76
CA HIS A 36 38.77 -10.61 -7.98
C HIS A 36 39.10 -9.12 -7.74
N PRO A 37 38.58 -8.43 -6.69
CA PRO A 37 38.99 -7.06 -6.39
C PRO A 37 40.48 -6.92 -6.08
N ALA A 38 41.09 -7.88 -5.38
CA ALA A 38 42.52 -7.86 -5.10
C ALA A 38 43.37 -8.08 -6.36
N LEU A 39 42.91 -8.93 -7.28
CA LEU A 39 43.52 -9.12 -8.59
C LEU A 39 43.41 -7.84 -9.45
N TYR A 40 42.24 -7.21 -9.47
CA TYR A 40 41.99 -5.97 -10.23
C TYR A 40 42.92 -4.85 -9.78
N SER A 41 43.00 -4.60 -8.47
CA SER A 41 43.93 -3.60 -7.90
C SER A 41 45.39 -3.93 -8.20
N HIS A 42 45.75 -5.22 -8.27
CA HIS A 42 47.09 -5.61 -8.68
C HIS A 42 47.38 -5.29 -10.14
N ILE A 43 46.48 -5.65 -11.06
CA ILE A 43 46.64 -5.39 -12.50
C ILE A 43 46.75 -3.89 -12.73
N LYS A 44 45.86 -3.09 -12.13
CA LYS A 44 45.89 -1.63 -12.25
C LYS A 44 47.22 -1.00 -11.81
N ASN A 45 47.84 -1.52 -10.75
CA ASN A 45 49.05 -0.92 -10.17
C ASN A 45 50.37 -1.49 -10.72
N LYS A 46 50.37 -2.72 -11.24
CA LYS A 46 51.59 -3.42 -11.70
C LYS A 46 51.61 -3.71 -13.19
N HIS A 47 50.47 -3.56 -13.87
CA HIS A 47 50.29 -3.74 -15.30
C HIS A 47 49.40 -2.61 -15.86
N PRO A 48 49.77 -1.32 -15.69
CA PRO A 48 48.93 -0.18 -16.06
C PRO A 48 48.63 -0.13 -17.57
N ASP A 49 49.54 -0.65 -18.39
CA ASP A 49 49.41 -0.63 -19.86
C ASP A 49 48.55 -1.77 -20.42
N LYS A 50 47.96 -2.60 -19.56
CA LYS A 50 47.20 -3.77 -19.99
C LYS A 50 45.74 -3.64 -19.57
N GLU A 51 44.88 -3.42 -20.55
CA GLU A 51 43.43 -3.42 -20.34
C GLU A 51 42.96 -4.81 -19.89
N LEU A 52 42.00 -4.85 -18.95
CA LEU A 52 41.35 -6.10 -18.57
C LEU A 52 40.46 -6.53 -19.74
N SER A 53 40.95 -7.47 -20.54
CA SER A 53 40.07 -8.24 -21.42
C SER A 53 39.03 -8.95 -20.54
N SER A 54 37.76 -8.60 -20.72
CA SER A 54 36.62 -9.30 -20.15
C SER A 54 36.81 -10.81 -20.37
N ALA A 55 37.02 -11.54 -19.28
CA ALA A 55 37.41 -12.94 -19.36
C ALA A 55 36.33 -13.79 -20.06
N PRO A 56 36.72 -14.78 -20.88
CA PRO A 56 35.81 -15.72 -21.52
C PRO A 56 35.14 -16.56 -20.43
N THR A 57 33.82 -16.68 -20.55
CA THR A 57 32.97 -17.48 -19.68
C THR A 57 33.38 -18.94 -19.80
N GLY A 58 34.16 -19.44 -18.84
CA GLY A 58 34.62 -20.82 -18.83
C GLY A 58 33.46 -21.81 -18.74
N GLU A 59 33.19 -22.49 -19.85
CA GLU A 59 32.47 -23.75 -19.88
C GLU A 59 33.22 -24.81 -19.05
N GLY A 60 32.48 -25.62 -18.30
CA GLY A 60 33.07 -26.81 -17.65
C GLY A 60 33.19 -26.72 -16.13
N LYS A 61 32.05 -26.76 -15.45
CA LYS A 61 31.83 -27.63 -14.28
C LYS A 61 30.32 -27.73 -14.08
N ARG A 62 29.75 -28.92 -14.32
CA ARG A 62 28.39 -29.31 -13.92
C ARG A 62 28.30 -29.27 -12.39
N LYS A 63 28.28 -28.06 -11.81
CA LYS A 63 27.79 -27.84 -10.45
C LYS A 63 26.32 -28.20 -10.51
N ARG A 64 25.91 -29.19 -9.71
CA ARG A 64 24.50 -29.41 -9.35
C ARG A 64 23.93 -28.02 -9.10
N LYS A 65 23.03 -27.56 -9.98
CA LYS A 65 22.31 -26.30 -9.83
C LYS A 65 21.47 -26.47 -8.57
N SER A 66 22.04 -26.19 -7.40
CA SER A 66 21.20 -25.84 -6.27
C SER A 66 20.45 -24.62 -6.79
N LYS A 67 19.13 -24.77 -6.96
CA LYS A 67 18.23 -23.64 -7.17
C LYS A 67 18.40 -22.79 -5.93
N LYS A 68 19.45 -21.95 -5.88
CA LYS A 68 19.48 -20.78 -5.02
C LYS A 68 18.23 -20.04 -5.46
N LYS A 69 17.17 -20.14 -4.66
CA LYS A 69 16.00 -19.28 -4.78
C LYS A 69 16.61 -17.88 -4.81
N SER A 70 16.71 -17.26 -6.00
CA SER A 70 17.07 -15.86 -6.03
C SER A 70 16.02 -15.20 -5.17
N ALA A 71 16.44 -14.43 -4.18
CA ALA A 71 15.51 -13.59 -3.44
C ALA A 71 14.69 -12.87 -4.51
N ARG A 72 13.41 -13.22 -4.64
CA ARG A 72 12.53 -12.55 -5.59
C ARG A 72 12.45 -11.13 -5.06
N ILE A 73 12.95 -10.18 -5.86
CA ILE A 73 12.77 -8.77 -5.56
C ILE A 73 11.25 -8.57 -5.45
N PRO A 74 10.74 -8.02 -4.33
CA PRO A 74 9.30 -7.76 -4.21
C PRO A 74 8.81 -6.93 -5.40
N PRO A 75 7.61 -7.22 -5.92
CA PRO A 75 7.01 -6.40 -6.96
C PRO A 75 6.89 -4.93 -6.49
N PRO A 76 7.03 -3.94 -7.38
CA PRO A 76 6.82 -2.53 -7.04
C PRO A 76 5.43 -2.31 -6.42
N PRO A 77 5.28 -1.41 -5.43
CA PRO A 77 4.00 -1.10 -4.81
C PRO A 77 2.92 -0.65 -5.80
N GLU A 78 3.29 0.04 -6.86
CA GLU A 78 2.38 0.52 -7.90
C GLU A 78 1.89 -0.57 -8.85
N SER A 79 2.51 -1.75 -8.82
CA SER A 79 2.14 -2.83 -9.74
C SER A 79 0.92 -3.59 -9.25
N GLU A 80 0.12 -4.11 -10.18
CA GLU A 80 -1.00 -5.03 -9.85
C GLU A 80 -0.52 -6.31 -9.14
N ASP A 81 0.76 -6.64 -9.29
CA ASP A 81 1.40 -7.80 -8.67
C ASP A 81 1.79 -7.55 -7.21
N PHE A 82 1.68 -6.32 -6.68
CA PHE A 82 2.07 -5.97 -5.32
C PHE A 82 1.47 -6.92 -4.28
N PHE A 83 0.16 -7.16 -4.35
CA PHE A 83 -0.56 -8.06 -3.44
C PHE A 83 -0.41 -9.55 -3.77
N LYS A 84 0.24 -9.93 -4.88
CA LYS A 84 0.55 -11.34 -5.20
C LYS A 84 1.75 -11.87 -4.43
N ASN A 85 2.42 -11.03 -3.62
CA ASN A 85 3.46 -11.48 -2.69
C ASN A 85 2.87 -12.53 -1.73
N PRO A 86 3.46 -13.74 -1.59
CA PRO A 86 2.94 -14.78 -0.69
C PRO A 86 2.69 -14.35 0.77
N GLU A 87 3.35 -13.29 1.24
CA GLU A 87 3.14 -12.75 2.59
C GLU A 87 1.87 -11.90 2.70
N LEU A 88 1.43 -11.30 1.58
CA LEU A 88 0.24 -10.45 1.51
C LEU A 88 -0.95 -11.18 0.91
N ALA A 89 -0.71 -12.06 -0.07
CA ALA A 89 -1.72 -12.70 -0.88
C ALA A 89 -2.71 -13.51 -0.03
N GLY A 90 -3.99 -13.41 -0.39
CA GLY A 90 -5.08 -14.13 0.24
C GLY A 90 -6.43 -13.69 -0.30
N GLY A 91 -7.48 -13.97 0.46
CA GLY A 91 -8.84 -13.54 0.18
C GLY A 91 -9.68 -14.56 -0.61
N PRO A 92 -10.94 -14.19 -0.92
CA PRO A 92 -11.57 -12.91 -0.61
C PRO A 92 -11.95 -12.78 0.88
N ILE A 93 -11.96 -11.54 1.38
CA ILE A 93 -12.35 -11.18 2.75
C ILE A 93 -13.49 -10.17 2.67
N ASP A 94 -14.46 -10.28 3.58
CA ASP A 94 -15.52 -9.28 3.67
C ASP A 94 -14.94 -7.88 3.94
N PRO A 95 -15.28 -6.84 3.15
CA PRO A 95 -14.78 -5.49 3.38
C PRO A 95 -15.04 -4.94 4.79
N ILE A 96 -16.08 -5.40 5.49
CA ILE A 96 -16.36 -4.98 6.88
C ILE A 96 -15.56 -5.76 7.94
N TYR A 97 -14.81 -6.79 7.54
CA TYR A 97 -14.07 -7.65 8.46
C TYR A 97 -13.02 -6.83 9.23
N GLY A 98 -13.10 -6.89 10.56
CA GLY A 98 -12.16 -6.22 11.45
C GLY A 98 -12.35 -4.71 11.59
N PHE A 99 -13.47 -4.16 11.10
CA PHE A 99 -13.69 -2.71 11.08
C PHE A 99 -13.79 -2.10 12.48
N GLU A 100 -14.62 -2.69 13.34
CA GLU A 100 -14.84 -2.20 14.71
C GLU A 100 -13.53 -2.16 15.49
N GLU A 101 -12.75 -3.25 15.47
CA GLU A 101 -11.47 -3.32 16.19
C GLU A 101 -10.44 -2.35 15.62
N SER A 102 -10.41 -2.19 14.29
CA SER A 102 -9.50 -1.24 13.62
C SER A 102 -9.88 0.21 13.94
N LEU A 103 -11.17 0.53 13.97
CA LEU A 103 -11.67 1.87 14.30
C LEU A 103 -11.35 2.22 15.76
N ILE A 104 -11.67 1.33 16.71
CA ILE A 104 -11.37 1.52 18.13
C ILE A 104 -9.87 1.70 18.34
N TYR A 105 -9.05 0.89 17.66
CA TYR A 105 -7.59 1.02 17.71
C TYR A 105 -7.13 2.42 17.28
N VAL A 106 -7.57 2.89 16.10
CA VAL A 106 -7.20 4.21 15.59
C VAL A 106 -7.68 5.31 16.53
N PHE A 107 -8.94 5.26 16.96
CA PHE A 107 -9.53 6.31 17.79
C PHE A 107 -8.86 6.40 19.16
N THR A 108 -8.43 5.27 19.71
CA THR A 108 -7.58 5.23 20.91
C THR A 108 -6.26 5.97 20.67
N GLN A 109 -5.58 5.75 19.54
CA GLN A 109 -4.33 6.48 19.22
C GLN A 109 -4.56 7.98 19.00
N LEU A 110 -5.70 8.34 18.41
CA LEU A 110 -6.08 9.74 18.19
C LEU A 110 -6.64 10.44 19.44
N SER A 111 -6.74 9.75 20.58
CA SER A 111 -7.39 10.28 21.80
C SER A 111 -8.82 10.78 21.55
N LYS A 112 -9.54 10.11 20.65
CA LYS A 112 -10.96 10.34 20.35
C LYS A 112 -11.85 9.46 21.22
N ASP A 113 -13.14 9.80 21.27
CA ASP A 113 -14.13 8.96 21.94
C ASP A 113 -14.18 7.57 21.28
N THR A 114 -14.19 6.52 22.08
CA THR A 114 -14.25 5.13 21.58
C THR A 114 -15.66 4.55 21.71
N ASP A 115 -16.57 5.22 22.43
CA ASP A 115 -17.98 4.83 22.57
C ASP A 115 -18.81 5.34 21.39
N ILE A 116 -18.34 5.04 20.19
CA ILE A 116 -18.97 5.45 18.94
C ILE A 116 -19.69 4.27 18.34
N GLU A 117 -20.94 4.46 17.98
CA GLU A 117 -21.70 3.49 17.20
C GLU A 117 -21.10 3.42 15.79
N PHE A 118 -20.25 2.42 15.52
CA PHE A 118 -19.54 2.29 14.23
C PHE A 118 -20.49 2.21 13.03
N SER A 119 -21.74 1.77 13.21
CA SER A 119 -22.80 1.78 12.20
C SER A 119 -23.07 3.19 11.63
N THR A 120 -22.81 4.22 12.43
CA THR A 120 -23.03 5.63 12.07
C THR A 120 -21.86 6.21 11.29
N TYR A 121 -20.68 5.60 11.39
CA TYR A 121 -19.43 6.08 10.79
C TYR A 121 -19.53 6.05 9.25
N PRO A 122 -19.25 7.16 8.55
CA PRO A 122 -19.53 7.26 7.11
C PRO A 122 -18.85 6.17 6.26
N LEU A 123 -17.57 5.88 6.52
CA LEU A 123 -16.84 4.84 5.80
C LEU A 123 -17.46 3.44 6.01
N TYR A 124 -17.98 3.15 7.21
CA TYR A 124 -18.64 1.88 7.49
C TYR A 124 -19.91 1.74 6.65
N LYS A 125 -20.72 2.80 6.54
CA LYS A 125 -21.92 2.81 5.69
C LYS A 125 -21.59 2.55 4.23
N SER A 126 -20.50 3.12 3.72
CA SER A 126 -20.05 2.87 2.35
C SER A 126 -19.53 1.44 2.16
N LEU A 127 -18.79 0.88 3.12
CA LEU A 127 -18.34 -0.51 3.11
C LEU A 127 -19.49 -1.52 3.20
N GLN A 128 -20.50 -1.24 4.02
CA GLN A 128 -21.67 -2.11 4.21
C GLN A 128 -22.42 -2.34 2.89
N LYS A 129 -22.49 -1.33 2.01
CA LYS A 129 -23.06 -1.46 0.65
C LYS A 129 -22.25 -2.41 -0.25
N LEU A 130 -20.98 -2.67 0.09
CA LEU A 130 -20.03 -3.49 -0.67
C LEU A 130 -19.70 -4.82 0.03
N SER A 131 -20.31 -5.09 1.18
CA SER A 131 -20.17 -6.34 1.93
C SER A 131 -20.76 -7.52 1.15
N PHE A 132 -20.32 -8.74 1.44
CA PHE A 132 -20.86 -9.93 0.76
C PHE A 132 -22.07 -10.46 1.51
N ASP A 133 -23.13 -10.84 0.80
CA ASP A 133 -24.22 -11.62 1.41
C ASP A 133 -23.72 -12.99 1.91
N LYS A 134 -22.75 -13.58 1.18
CA LYS A 134 -22.00 -14.78 1.55
C LYS A 134 -20.56 -14.61 1.07
N THR A 135 -19.59 -14.69 1.97
CA THR A 135 -18.17 -14.49 1.62
C THR A 135 -17.67 -15.69 0.80
N PRO A 136 -17.25 -15.49 -0.47
CA PRO A 136 -16.85 -16.62 -1.32
C PRO A 136 -15.60 -17.32 -0.77
N GLY A 137 -15.63 -18.65 -0.66
CA GLY A 137 -14.44 -19.42 -0.28
C GLY A 137 -14.18 -19.53 1.23
N ASN A 138 -15.15 -19.19 2.09
CA ASN A 138 -15.08 -19.53 3.51
C ASN A 138 -15.24 -21.06 3.69
N PRO A 139 -14.20 -21.80 4.16
CA PRO A 139 -14.24 -23.26 4.29
C PRO A 139 -15.26 -23.78 5.32
N GLU A 140 -15.79 -22.90 6.17
CA GLU A 140 -16.74 -23.28 7.21
C GLU A 140 -18.17 -23.48 6.69
N GLU A 141 -18.56 -22.82 5.59
CA GLU A 141 -19.94 -22.92 5.05
C GLU A 141 -20.14 -24.16 4.16
N ASP A 142 -19.10 -24.68 3.51
CA ASP A 142 -19.18 -25.85 2.63
C ASP A 142 -19.52 -27.17 3.37
N LYS A 143 -19.57 -27.17 4.70
CA LYS A 143 -19.90 -28.37 5.48
C LYS A 143 -21.40 -28.62 5.70
N GLN A 144 -22.30 -27.68 5.35
CA GLN A 144 -23.73 -27.84 5.64
C GLN A 144 -24.65 -28.17 4.44
N GLU A 145 -24.19 -28.11 3.18
CA GLU A 145 -25.05 -28.35 1.99
C GLU A 145 -24.80 -29.69 1.25
N SER A 146 -24.24 -30.70 1.92
CA SER A 146 -24.09 -32.05 1.32
C SER A 146 -25.41 -32.84 1.32
N GLY A 147 -26.41 -32.37 0.54
CA GLY A 147 -27.70 -33.03 0.44
C GLY A 147 -28.50 -32.66 -0.79
N LYS A 148 -28.21 -33.33 -1.91
CA LYS A 148 -28.96 -33.41 -3.18
C LYS A 148 -28.83 -32.20 -4.11
N GLU A 149 -28.13 -32.42 -5.24
CA GLU A 149 -28.71 -32.41 -6.60
C GLU A 149 -27.56 -32.44 -7.62
N GLU A 150 -27.40 -33.58 -8.29
CA GLU A 150 -26.51 -33.72 -9.44
C GLU A 150 -27.23 -33.17 -10.68
N GLY A 151 -26.63 -32.17 -11.34
CA GLY A 151 -26.84 -32.00 -12.77
C GLY A 151 -27.33 -30.65 -13.28
N GLU A 152 -26.71 -29.54 -12.90
CA GLU A 152 -26.77 -28.33 -13.73
C GLU A 152 -25.46 -27.53 -13.64
N LYS A 153 -24.78 -27.34 -14.78
CA LYS A 153 -23.60 -26.48 -14.88
C LYS A 153 -24.04 -25.01 -14.75
N LYS A 154 -24.23 -24.52 -13.52
CA LYS A 154 -24.45 -23.08 -13.26
C LYS A 154 -23.23 -22.31 -13.78
N GLN A 155 -23.48 -21.36 -14.67
CA GLN A 155 -22.49 -20.33 -15.01
C GLN A 155 -22.04 -19.63 -13.72
N PRO A 156 -20.76 -19.21 -13.62
CA PRO A 156 -20.28 -18.51 -12.44
C PRO A 156 -21.18 -17.29 -12.20
N ALA A 157 -21.85 -17.25 -11.05
CA ALA A 157 -22.66 -16.11 -10.67
C ALA A 157 -21.76 -14.88 -10.72
N LYS A 158 -22.15 -13.86 -11.50
CA LYS A 158 -21.45 -12.58 -11.51
C LYS A 158 -21.42 -12.05 -10.08
N ASP A 159 -20.24 -11.77 -9.55
CA ASP A 159 -20.08 -11.21 -8.20
C ASP A 159 -20.91 -9.92 -8.12
N PRO A 160 -21.97 -9.86 -7.29
CA PRO A 160 -22.81 -8.68 -7.17
C PRO A 160 -22.00 -7.44 -6.79
N GLY A 161 -20.93 -7.61 -6.02
CA GLY A 161 -20.04 -6.51 -5.62
C GLY A 161 -19.19 -5.97 -6.77
N LEU A 162 -18.87 -6.80 -7.77
CA LEU A 162 -18.19 -6.35 -8.99
C LEU A 162 -19.14 -5.53 -9.86
N SER A 163 -20.43 -5.90 -9.91
CA SER A 163 -21.45 -5.10 -10.60
C SER A 163 -21.67 -3.75 -9.93
N THR A 164 -21.59 -3.64 -8.61
CA THR A 164 -21.67 -2.35 -7.91
C THR A 164 -20.45 -1.49 -8.20
N TYR A 165 -19.24 -2.09 -8.22
CA TYR A 165 -18.02 -1.40 -8.64
C TYR A 165 -18.07 -0.90 -10.09
N GLU A 166 -18.53 -1.74 -11.02
CA GLU A 166 -18.71 -1.39 -12.43
C GLU A 166 -19.82 -0.32 -12.60
N ALA A 167 -20.91 -0.40 -11.82
CA ALA A 167 -21.97 0.61 -11.84
C ALA A 167 -21.53 1.97 -11.27
N LEU A 168 -20.56 1.99 -10.34
CA LEU A 168 -19.93 3.23 -9.87
C LEU A 168 -19.00 3.84 -10.94
N LYS A 169 -18.52 3.02 -11.88
CA LYS A 169 -17.58 3.41 -12.94
C LYS A 169 -18.25 4.07 -14.15
N ASP A 170 -19.41 3.58 -14.59
CA ASP A 170 -19.90 3.92 -15.93
C ASP A 170 -20.60 5.30 -16.07
N GLU A 171 -21.15 5.91 -15.02
CA GLU A 171 -21.85 7.21 -15.16
C GLU A 171 -21.68 8.21 -14.00
N LYS A 172 -20.93 7.88 -12.93
CA LYS A 172 -20.99 8.66 -11.67
C LYS A 172 -19.68 8.94 -10.93
N HIS A 173 -18.52 8.84 -11.58
CA HIS A 173 -17.24 9.15 -10.93
C HIS A 173 -17.20 10.52 -10.23
N ASN A 174 -17.83 11.54 -10.83
CA ASN A 174 -17.90 12.89 -10.25
C ASN A 174 -18.79 13.00 -8.99
N TYR A 175 -19.55 11.96 -8.64
CA TYR A 175 -20.47 11.98 -7.50
C TYR A 175 -19.98 11.17 -6.31
N LEU A 176 -18.85 10.47 -6.44
CA LEU A 176 -18.30 9.71 -5.32
C LEU A 176 -17.54 10.64 -4.40
N ASN A 177 -17.92 10.63 -3.12
CA ASN A 177 -17.13 11.26 -2.08
C ASN A 177 -15.92 10.39 -1.72
N CYS A 178 -15.00 10.92 -0.91
CA CYS A 178 -13.83 10.19 -0.46
C CYS A 178 -14.19 8.89 0.26
N ASP A 179 -15.25 8.88 1.08
CA ASP A 179 -15.69 7.69 1.82
C ASP A 179 -16.09 6.53 0.90
N ASP A 180 -16.85 6.82 -0.16
CA ASP A 180 -17.22 5.83 -1.17
C ASP A 180 -15.98 5.32 -1.91
N ILE A 181 -15.03 6.20 -2.23
CA ILE A 181 -13.79 5.84 -2.92
C ILE A 181 -12.88 4.97 -2.05
N PHE A 182 -12.74 5.30 -0.76
CA PHE A 182 -12.03 4.49 0.21
C PHE A 182 -12.66 3.10 0.37
N ALA A 183 -14.00 3.03 0.46
CA ALA A 183 -14.71 1.76 0.55
C ALA A 183 -14.50 0.89 -0.70
N VAL A 184 -14.53 1.50 -1.89
CA VAL A 184 -14.25 0.80 -3.15
C VAL A 184 -12.81 0.27 -3.20
N TYR A 185 -11.84 1.06 -2.77
CA TYR A 185 -10.44 0.60 -2.69
C TYR A 185 -10.27 -0.57 -1.71
N LEU A 186 -10.88 -0.48 -0.52
CA LEU A 186 -10.85 -1.56 0.47
C LEU A 186 -11.49 -2.84 -0.08
N ARG A 187 -12.63 -2.75 -0.76
CA ARG A 187 -13.26 -3.88 -1.47
C ARG A 187 -12.34 -4.48 -2.53
N HIS A 188 -11.64 -3.64 -3.30
CA HIS A 188 -10.70 -4.10 -4.31
C HIS A 188 -9.52 -4.87 -3.70
N VAL A 189 -8.99 -4.39 -2.58
CA VAL A 189 -7.86 -5.02 -1.88
C VAL A 189 -8.29 -6.29 -1.14
N SER A 190 -9.51 -6.34 -0.58
CA SER A 190 -10.00 -7.49 0.18
C SER A 190 -10.09 -8.77 -0.65
N GLN A 191 -10.17 -8.66 -1.99
CA GLN A 191 -10.12 -9.77 -2.92
C GLN A 191 -8.71 -10.33 -3.17
N LYS A 192 -7.66 -9.64 -2.72
CA LYS A 192 -6.26 -9.91 -3.08
C LYS A 192 -5.37 -10.26 -1.89
N VAL A 193 -5.77 -9.89 -0.67
CA VAL A 193 -4.92 -10.00 0.51
C VAL A 193 -5.46 -10.95 1.57
N ASN A 194 -4.59 -11.40 2.47
CA ASN A 194 -4.98 -12.18 3.66
C ASN A 194 -5.50 -11.28 4.80
N GLU A 195 -6.14 -11.89 5.80
CA GLU A 195 -6.82 -11.19 6.89
C GLU A 195 -5.91 -10.23 7.67
N SER A 196 -4.69 -10.68 7.99
CA SER A 196 -3.72 -9.86 8.72
C SER A 196 -3.33 -8.61 7.93
N SER A 197 -3.05 -8.79 6.63
CA SER A 197 -2.70 -7.69 5.74
C SER A 197 -3.89 -6.75 5.52
N TYR A 198 -5.11 -7.29 5.38
CA TYR A 198 -6.32 -6.48 5.23
C TYR A 198 -6.53 -5.56 6.43
N LYS A 199 -6.38 -6.06 7.66
CA LYS A 199 -6.50 -5.24 8.88
C LYS A 199 -5.50 -4.08 8.89
N VAL A 200 -4.25 -4.30 8.49
CA VAL A 200 -3.24 -3.22 8.39
C VAL A 200 -3.67 -2.16 7.36
N ILE A 201 -4.18 -2.59 6.21
CA ILE A 201 -4.66 -1.69 5.15
C ILE A 201 -5.91 -0.92 5.59
N LEU A 202 -6.80 -1.57 6.34
CA LEU A 202 -7.99 -0.94 6.90
C LEU A 202 -7.62 0.15 7.91
N ILE A 203 -6.71 -0.14 8.85
CA ILE A 203 -6.17 0.85 9.79
C ILE A 203 -5.52 2.00 9.01
N TYR A 204 -4.72 1.71 7.98
CA TYR A 204 -4.12 2.72 7.12
C TYR A 204 -5.16 3.65 6.50
N ILE A 205 -6.24 3.11 5.90
CA ILE A 205 -7.29 3.92 5.26
C ILE A 205 -8.07 4.75 6.29
N ILE A 206 -8.40 4.18 7.45
CA ILE A 206 -9.06 4.94 8.53
C ILE A 206 -8.15 6.10 8.96
N CYS A 207 -6.86 5.86 9.19
CA CYS A 207 -5.91 6.91 9.56
C CYS A 207 -5.79 7.99 8.46
N TYR A 208 -5.74 7.58 7.19
CA TYR A 208 -5.63 8.49 6.06
C TYR A 208 -6.88 9.37 5.95
N ARG A 209 -8.08 8.78 6.11
CA ARG A 209 -9.35 9.50 6.17
C ARG A 209 -9.37 10.53 7.30
N GLU A 210 -8.98 10.13 8.51
CA GLU A 210 -8.94 11.04 9.67
C GLU A 210 -7.96 12.21 9.45
N CYS A 211 -6.81 11.93 8.82
CA CYS A 211 -5.87 12.95 8.40
C CYS A 211 -6.50 13.92 7.39
N VAL A 212 -7.18 13.42 6.36
CA VAL A 212 -7.85 14.26 5.36
C VAL A 212 -8.97 15.09 5.99
N ASN A 213 -9.76 14.54 6.90
CA ASN A 213 -10.79 15.30 7.62
C ASN A 213 -10.20 16.41 8.51
N GLN A 214 -9.01 16.19 9.06
CA GLN A 214 -8.35 17.18 9.91
C GLN A 214 -7.81 18.37 9.13
N ILE A 215 -7.22 18.15 7.95
CA ILE A 215 -6.53 19.21 7.18
C ILE A 215 -7.26 19.63 5.91
N GLY A 216 -8.20 18.83 5.40
CA GLY A 216 -8.96 19.12 4.19
C GLY A 216 -9.61 20.50 4.20
N PRO A 217 -10.32 20.90 5.28
CA PRO A 217 -10.95 22.23 5.35
C PRO A 217 -9.97 23.39 5.15
N THR A 218 -8.69 23.25 5.54
CA THR A 218 -7.70 24.34 5.41
C THR A 218 -7.18 24.51 3.98
N PHE A 219 -7.46 23.56 3.08
CA PHE A 219 -7.04 23.65 1.67
C PHE A 219 -8.11 24.28 0.77
N GLU A 220 -9.36 24.36 1.22
CA GLU A 220 -10.48 24.90 0.44
C GLU A 220 -10.75 26.37 0.71
N GLU A 221 -10.18 26.98 1.75
CA GLU A 221 -10.34 28.41 1.98
C GLU A 221 -9.75 29.18 0.78
N PRO A 222 -10.59 29.81 -0.08
CA PRO A 222 -10.05 30.67 -1.11
C PRO A 222 -9.25 31.75 -0.39
N GLU A 223 -8.00 31.97 -0.79
CA GLU A 223 -7.25 33.10 -0.27
C GLU A 223 -8.16 34.33 -0.37
N PRO A 224 -8.35 35.08 0.73
CA PRO A 224 -9.30 36.18 0.74
C PRO A 224 -8.95 37.08 -0.46
N GLU A 225 -9.86 37.11 -1.44
CA GLU A 225 -9.74 37.96 -2.62
C GLU A 225 -9.29 39.32 -2.12
N PRO A 226 -8.13 39.83 -2.55
CA PRO A 226 -7.56 41.04 -1.98
C PRO A 226 -8.63 42.13 -2.05
N GLU A 227 -9.05 42.65 -0.89
CA GLU A 227 -10.09 43.67 -0.76
C GLU A 227 -9.76 44.86 -1.68
N GLY A 228 -10.27 44.81 -2.90
CA GLY A 228 -9.59 45.42 -4.04
C GLY A 228 -10.56 45.76 -5.15
N ILE A 229 -11.38 46.76 -4.86
CA ILE A 229 -12.18 47.57 -5.80
C ILE A 229 -13.44 46.87 -6.33
N ALA A 230 -14.55 47.22 -5.66
CA ALA A 230 -15.89 47.06 -6.18
C ALA A 230 -16.03 47.63 -7.59
N SER A 231 -16.36 46.79 -8.57
CA SER A 231 -17.38 47.11 -9.57
C SER A 231 -17.74 45.90 -10.43
N GLY A 232 -18.88 45.29 -10.11
CA GLY A 232 -19.87 44.80 -11.06
C GLY A 232 -19.49 43.64 -11.99
N ALA A 233 -19.74 42.41 -11.54
CA ALA A 233 -20.39 41.35 -12.31
C ALA A 233 -20.65 40.16 -11.39
N GLU A 234 -21.87 40.07 -10.87
CA GLU A 234 -22.39 38.85 -10.25
C GLU A 234 -22.66 37.84 -11.36
N ASP A 235 -21.78 36.86 -11.58
CA ASP A 235 -22.10 35.70 -12.41
C ASP A 235 -21.53 34.40 -11.80
N THR A 236 -22.46 33.67 -11.17
CA THR A 236 -22.62 32.20 -11.21
C THR A 236 -21.46 31.31 -10.72
N ILE A 237 -21.43 31.01 -9.41
CA ILE A 237 -20.92 29.72 -8.92
C ILE A 237 -22.11 28.75 -8.89
N ASN A 238 -22.08 27.80 -9.82
CA ASN A 238 -23.12 26.82 -10.07
C ASN A 238 -22.82 25.54 -9.29
N THR A 239 -23.07 25.54 -7.98
CA THR A 239 -23.09 24.32 -7.16
C THR A 239 -24.41 23.59 -7.39
N SER A 240 -24.54 22.98 -8.56
CA SER A 240 -25.65 22.08 -8.86
C SER A 240 -25.34 20.71 -8.26
N ASN A 241 -25.99 20.34 -7.15
CA ASN A 241 -26.56 19.00 -6.95
C ASN A 241 -27.49 18.92 -5.74
N ASN A 242 -28.64 18.26 -5.99
CA ASN A 242 -29.69 17.79 -5.08
C ASN A 242 -30.72 18.82 -4.58
N GLY A 243 -31.54 19.29 -5.51
CA GLY A 243 -32.87 19.82 -5.22
C GLY A 243 -33.86 18.70 -4.92
N ASP A 244 -33.94 18.29 -3.66
CA ASP A 244 -35.17 17.72 -3.09
C ASP A 244 -35.53 18.49 -1.83
N ALA A 245 -36.75 19.02 -1.85
CA ALA A 245 -37.28 20.00 -0.91
C ALA A 245 -37.30 19.48 0.54
N LEU A 246 -36.40 19.99 1.39
CA LEU A 246 -36.49 19.85 2.83
C LEU A 246 -36.24 21.21 3.49
N ASN A 247 -37.10 21.51 4.48
CA ASN A 247 -37.12 22.65 5.37
C ASN A 247 -35.77 23.38 5.55
N ASN A 248 -35.82 24.71 5.50
CA ASN A 248 -34.74 25.66 5.80
C ASN A 248 -34.29 25.60 7.29
N GLY A 249 -33.93 24.43 7.80
CA GLY A 249 -33.04 24.32 8.94
C GLY A 249 -31.65 24.69 8.45
N GLU A 250 -31.07 25.71 9.06
CA GLU A 250 -29.68 26.11 8.85
C GLU A 250 -28.79 24.88 9.08
N ILE A 251 -28.23 24.32 8.00
CA ILE A 251 -27.34 23.15 8.09
C ILE A 251 -26.03 23.66 8.69
N ASP A 252 -25.68 23.14 9.86
CA ASP A 252 -24.40 23.44 10.51
C ASP A 252 -23.27 22.71 9.77
N TYR A 253 -22.69 23.39 8.78
CA TYR A 253 -21.56 22.88 7.98
C TYR A 253 -20.33 22.54 8.82
N SER A 254 -20.21 23.05 10.05
CA SER A 254 -19.07 22.73 10.93
C SER A 254 -19.04 21.27 11.40
N GLN A 255 -20.16 20.55 11.24
CA GLN A 255 -20.28 19.13 11.61
C GLN A 255 -20.11 18.18 10.43
N ILE A 256 -20.02 18.69 9.21
CA ILE A 256 -19.89 17.85 8.01
C ILE A 256 -18.41 17.54 7.79
N GLU A 257 -18.07 16.26 7.83
CA GLU A 257 -16.71 15.81 7.58
C GLU A 257 -16.33 15.99 6.10
N PHE A 258 -15.11 16.48 5.86
CA PHE A 258 -14.58 16.76 4.51
C PHE A 258 -14.72 15.56 3.56
N CYS A 259 -14.35 14.36 4.02
CA CYS A 259 -14.40 13.13 3.21
C CYS A 259 -15.82 12.71 2.82
N SER A 260 -16.84 13.19 3.51
CA SER A 260 -18.23 12.83 3.25
C SER A 260 -18.87 13.68 2.16
N VAL A 261 -18.28 14.83 1.79
CA VAL A 261 -18.77 15.74 0.75
C VAL A 261 -17.84 15.87 -0.44
N ASN A 262 -16.54 15.85 -0.22
CA ASN A 262 -15.55 16.11 -1.26
C ASN A 262 -15.12 14.83 -1.97
N ASN A 263 -14.74 14.98 -3.24
CA ASN A 263 -14.24 13.89 -4.06
C ASN A 263 -12.76 13.57 -3.74
N ALA A 264 -12.24 12.48 -4.31
CA ALA A 264 -10.86 12.06 -4.08
C ALA A 264 -9.81 12.84 -4.90
N GLN A 265 -10.17 13.85 -5.69
CA GLN A 265 -9.23 14.48 -6.61
C GLN A 265 -8.00 15.02 -5.88
N MET A 266 -8.21 15.61 -4.69
CA MET A 266 -7.17 16.22 -3.88
C MET A 266 -6.44 15.25 -2.94
N ILE A 267 -6.89 13.99 -2.84
CA ILE A 267 -6.34 13.00 -1.89
C ILE A 267 -4.81 12.87 -1.94
N PRO A 268 -4.16 12.80 -3.12
CA PRO A 268 -2.70 12.70 -3.20
C PRO A 268 -1.94 13.88 -2.59
N GLN A 269 -2.55 15.06 -2.46
CA GLN A 269 -1.89 16.23 -1.89
C GLN A 269 -1.68 16.10 -0.37
N PHE A 270 -2.54 15.35 0.30
CA PHE A 270 -2.46 15.10 1.75
C PHE A 270 -1.40 14.06 2.13
N THR A 271 -0.85 13.32 1.15
CA THR A 271 0.08 12.20 1.39
C THR A 271 1.31 12.59 2.17
N ASN A 272 1.91 13.75 1.87
CA ASN A 272 3.14 14.17 2.55
C ASN A 272 2.86 14.39 4.04
N TYR A 273 1.89 15.24 4.36
CA TYR A 273 1.49 15.50 5.75
C TYR A 273 1.08 14.21 6.48
N PHE A 274 0.34 13.33 5.81
CA PHE A 274 -0.05 12.05 6.40
C PHE A 274 1.17 11.23 6.84
N LEU A 275 2.16 11.07 5.96
CA LEU A 275 3.35 10.25 6.21
C LEU A 275 4.36 10.92 7.15
N THR A 276 4.55 12.23 7.06
CA THR A 276 5.61 12.95 7.78
C THR A 276 5.16 13.51 9.12
N ASP A 277 3.88 13.79 9.29
CA ASP A 277 3.36 14.50 10.47
C ASP A 277 2.29 13.68 11.18
N PHE A 278 1.21 13.31 10.48
CA PHE A 278 0.04 12.68 11.09
C PHE A 278 0.39 11.35 11.79
N LEU A 279 0.97 10.39 11.06
CA LEU A 279 1.29 9.08 11.64
C LEU A 279 2.28 9.16 12.81
N ILE A 280 3.25 10.08 12.72
CA ILE A 280 4.30 10.26 13.74
C ILE A 280 3.70 10.89 15.01
N ASN A 281 2.93 11.95 14.86
CA ASN A 281 2.35 12.68 15.99
C ASN A 281 1.33 11.85 16.76
N HIS A 282 0.61 10.95 16.08
CA HIS A 282 -0.39 10.08 16.68
C HIS A 282 0.14 8.69 17.10
N GLN A 283 1.44 8.41 16.94
CA GLN A 283 2.07 7.15 17.36
C GLN A 283 1.38 5.88 16.82
N ILE A 284 0.79 5.97 15.64
CA ILE A 284 0.09 4.84 15.01
C ILE A 284 1.11 3.77 14.61
N SER A 285 0.86 2.51 15.01
CA SER A 285 1.79 1.39 14.84
C SER A 285 1.76 0.77 13.43
N ILE A 286 1.86 1.60 12.40
CA ILE A 286 2.11 1.15 11.02
C ILE A 286 3.57 1.42 10.71
N GLU A 287 4.31 0.41 10.26
CA GLU A 287 5.70 0.60 9.85
C GLU A 287 5.79 1.61 8.69
N ASN A 288 6.71 2.58 8.78
CA ASN A 288 6.84 3.65 7.78
C ASN A 288 6.98 3.12 6.34
N GLU A 289 7.74 2.03 6.14
CA GLU A 289 7.89 1.42 4.82
C GLU A 289 6.57 0.85 4.29
N VAL A 290 5.77 0.23 5.17
CA VAL A 290 4.43 -0.26 4.82
C VAL A 290 3.51 0.90 4.48
N ALA A 291 3.47 1.96 5.31
CA ALA A 291 2.66 3.15 5.04
C ALA A 291 3.03 3.80 3.69
N ILE A 292 4.32 3.96 3.40
CA ILE A 292 4.81 4.49 2.12
C ILE A 292 4.35 3.63 0.94
N ASN A 293 4.50 2.30 1.05
CA ASN A 293 4.12 1.38 -0.03
C ASN A 293 2.60 1.39 -0.25
N LEU A 294 1.80 1.42 0.82
CA LEU A 294 0.34 1.52 0.73
C LEU A 294 -0.09 2.85 0.11
N THR A 295 0.55 3.97 0.46
CA THR A 295 0.24 5.26 -0.16
C THR A 295 0.58 5.28 -1.65
N ARG A 296 1.72 4.71 -2.05
CA ARG A 296 2.08 4.58 -3.47
C ARG A 296 1.08 3.72 -4.23
N ASN A 297 0.69 2.57 -3.66
CA ASN A 297 -0.30 1.69 -4.26
C ASN A 297 -1.67 2.38 -4.39
N PHE A 298 -2.15 3.00 -3.30
CA PHE A 298 -3.46 3.64 -3.25
C PHE A 298 -3.55 4.81 -4.23
N CYS A 299 -2.56 5.72 -4.24
CA CYS A 299 -2.60 6.85 -5.16
C CYS A 299 -2.38 6.44 -6.61
N ARG A 300 -1.60 5.38 -6.87
CA ARG A 300 -1.53 4.80 -8.20
C ARG A 300 -2.88 4.25 -8.62
N TRP A 301 -3.56 3.54 -7.73
CA TRP A 301 -4.89 2.99 -7.97
C TRP A 301 -5.90 4.10 -8.27
N LEU A 302 -5.90 5.21 -7.50
CA LEU A 302 -6.75 6.37 -7.79
C LEU A 302 -6.53 6.92 -9.19
N TYR A 303 -5.26 7.07 -9.59
CA TYR A 303 -4.90 7.54 -10.94
C TYR A 303 -5.36 6.57 -12.03
N ASP A 304 -5.17 5.27 -11.83
CA ASP A 304 -5.59 4.23 -12.78
C ASP A 304 -7.13 4.10 -12.89
N GLN A 305 -7.88 4.64 -11.93
CA GLN A 305 -9.34 4.73 -11.95
C GLN A 305 -9.86 6.09 -12.42
N ASP A 306 -9.00 6.98 -12.91
CA ASP A 306 -9.36 8.35 -13.32
C ASP A 306 -10.06 9.16 -12.20
N LEU A 307 -9.76 8.84 -10.93
CA LEU A 307 -10.32 9.53 -9.74
C LEU A 307 -9.46 10.72 -9.30
N THR A 308 -8.26 10.85 -9.86
CA THR A 308 -7.36 11.97 -9.63
C THR A 308 -6.45 12.18 -10.83
N GLU A 309 -6.13 13.43 -11.12
CA GLU A 309 -5.13 13.79 -12.13
C GLU A 309 -3.71 13.83 -11.55
N PHE A 310 -3.56 13.77 -10.21
CA PHE A 310 -2.27 13.89 -9.55
C PHE A 310 -1.54 12.54 -9.54
N THR A 311 -0.43 12.47 -10.29
CA THR A 311 0.52 11.35 -10.16
C THR A 311 1.50 11.64 -9.03
N LEU A 312 1.59 10.75 -8.04
CA LEU A 312 2.61 10.83 -7.01
C LEU A 312 3.99 10.54 -7.60
N ARG A 313 4.84 11.58 -7.64
CA ARG A 313 6.27 11.44 -7.95
C ARG A 313 7.05 11.41 -6.65
N MET A 314 7.08 10.26 -6.00
CA MET A 314 7.97 10.05 -4.86
C MET A 314 9.40 9.98 -5.39
N CYS A 315 10.28 10.89 -4.94
CA CYS A 315 11.71 10.78 -5.22
C CYS A 315 12.20 9.44 -4.65
N THR A 316 12.59 8.52 -5.53
CA THR A 316 13.27 7.30 -5.09
C THR A 316 14.56 7.70 -4.39
N PRO A 317 14.82 7.23 -3.16
CA PRO A 317 16.02 7.60 -2.41
C PRO A 317 17.32 7.14 -3.09
#